data_AF-A0A257K5G6-F1
#
_entry.id   AF-A0A257K5G6-F1
#
_cell.length_a   1.000
_cell.length_b   1.000
_cell.length_c   1.000
_cell.angle_alpha   90.00
_cell.angle_beta   90.00
_cell.angle_gamma   90.00
#
_symmetry.space_group_name_H-M   'P 1'
#
loop_
_entity.id
_entity.type
_entity.pdbx_description
1 polymer ?
#
loop_
_entity_poly.entity_id
_entity_poly.type
_entity_poly.pdbx_seq_one_letter_code
_entity_poly.pdbx_strand_id
1 'polypeptide(L)'
;MNMAIEYNNIYFHIKRRPSRKSMMVCIPFYMYRIETNEFEHGLNFFQKIVLKFKARPGIKDEVIAEYTGLDSKLIGIVTGELQAKQLINEHGSLSAKGKEKLMEVDGLVINSGKKKIGYVFKYVNQDKLYPYYISHVVPADLIEDSKGQHPKIVTGTKGDGEDFTDLPFFLEEAIKTKSNYNRPSEREVLQLIQNSNKKGINQEEDEAKNEKLSNQLSVRFLNDQPEVIWACSYVYLHQHEDETYEPDWRMLDPFGFGDNVALKFYINNPVNKHLLESIHNRFADAKTLGGKILADYQEQLNKLIEEKLLSDFSIGFNSLDKNLQLYLETIIRNLILIENNNFNDLDGSVSFSLNLQNALENILKQDKEKRAAFYEIVYAELDIDSSKKRNSLIGIYRQRLFSINTQVPQPLLNASRGNLAKGNSLLSYLVSFVLTYNFDNKSVLFKILKGRIELFIEVAQLRNEKGHGQTSNEKALKPLSKGEVEKHYGFIKSFINDCIKFN
;
A
#
# COMPACT_ATOMS: atom_id res chain seq x y z
N MET A 1 8.87 -19.13 27.49
CA MET A 1 8.38 -18.14 28.48
C MET A 1 7.08 -17.59 27.89
N ASN A 2 5.92 -18.07 28.35
CA ASN A 2 4.62 -17.62 27.84
C ASN A 2 4.41 -16.17 28.29
N MET A 3 4.61 -15.20 27.40
CA MET A 3 4.10 -13.85 27.62
C MET A 3 2.58 -13.95 27.53
N ALA A 4 1.89 -13.70 28.64
CA ALA A 4 0.45 -13.42 28.60
C ALA A 4 0.26 -12.24 27.65
N ILE A 5 -0.52 -12.45 26.59
CA ILE A 5 -0.84 -11.38 25.63
C ILE A 5 -1.78 -10.42 26.37
N GLU A 6 -1.31 -9.21 26.62
CA GLU A 6 -2.12 -8.17 27.26
C GLU A 6 -3.11 -7.57 26.25
N TYR A 7 -4.39 -7.55 26.61
CA TYR A 7 -5.50 -6.99 25.82
C TYR A 7 -5.89 -5.58 26.29
N ASN A 8 -4.95 -4.87 26.92
CA ASN A 8 -5.23 -3.65 27.67
C ASN A 8 -5.45 -2.42 26.76
N ASN A 9 -4.98 -2.46 25.51
CA ASN A 9 -5.04 -1.34 24.56
C ASN A 9 -5.73 -1.76 23.26
N ILE A 10 -7.05 -1.68 23.23
CA ILE A 10 -7.87 -1.98 22.04
C ILE A 10 -8.53 -0.68 21.55
N TYR A 11 -8.45 -0.42 20.25
CA TYR A 11 -9.06 0.75 19.59
C TYR A 11 -10.12 0.34 18.57
N PHE A 12 -11.24 1.06 18.54
CA PHE A 12 -12.36 0.79 17.64
C PHE A 12 -12.99 2.08 17.12
N HIS A 13 -12.86 2.35 15.82
CA HIS A 13 -13.38 3.57 15.17
C HIS A 13 -14.61 3.32 14.29
N ILE A 14 -14.97 2.07 14.03
CA ILE A 14 -15.97 1.73 13.02
C ILE A 14 -17.37 1.87 13.61
N LYS A 15 -18.11 2.89 13.15
CA LYS A 15 -19.45 3.21 13.68
C LYS A 15 -20.55 2.26 13.21
N ARG A 16 -20.38 1.61 12.06
CA ARG A 16 -21.42 0.77 11.44
C ARG A 16 -20.82 -0.47 10.82
N ARG A 17 -21.44 -1.62 11.10
CA ARG A 17 -21.12 -2.91 10.49
C ARG A 17 -21.32 -2.83 8.96
N PRO A 18 -20.35 -3.27 8.13
CA PRO A 18 -20.39 -3.06 6.68
C PRO A 18 -21.41 -3.94 5.96
N SER A 19 -21.65 -5.16 6.44
CA SER A 19 -22.67 -6.07 5.88
C SER A 19 -23.07 -7.14 6.90
N ARG A 20 -24.16 -7.88 6.61
CA ARG A 20 -24.58 -9.03 7.43
C ARG A 20 -23.53 -10.14 7.47
N LYS A 21 -22.86 -10.39 6.34
CA LYS A 21 -21.72 -11.31 6.24
C LYS A 21 -20.42 -10.57 6.53
N SER A 22 -20.20 -10.29 7.81
CA SER A 22 -18.96 -9.70 8.32
C SER A 22 -18.49 -10.32 9.62
N MET A 23 -17.20 -10.20 9.86
CA MET A 23 -16.46 -10.74 11.01
C MET A 23 -15.50 -9.68 11.53
N MET A 24 -15.55 -9.41 12.83
CA MET A 24 -14.61 -8.47 13.46
C MET A 24 -13.27 -9.17 13.67
N VAL A 25 -12.19 -8.46 13.37
CA VAL A 25 -10.81 -8.89 13.57
C VAL A 25 -10.05 -7.83 14.35
N CYS A 26 -9.16 -8.26 15.24
CA CYS A 26 -8.27 -7.39 16.02
C CYS A 26 -6.83 -7.57 15.54
N ILE A 27 -6.22 -6.49 15.08
CA ILE A 27 -4.92 -6.52 14.42
C ILE A 27 -3.89 -5.83 15.30
N PRO A 28 -2.75 -6.48 15.61
CA PRO A 28 -1.74 -5.89 16.44
C PRO A 28 -0.86 -4.91 15.65
N PHE A 29 -0.62 -3.74 16.23
CA PHE A 29 0.31 -2.74 15.71
C PHE A 29 1.27 -2.26 16.79
N TYR A 30 2.47 -1.86 16.36
CA TYR A 30 3.30 -0.92 17.10
C TYR A 30 2.74 0.48 16.89
N MET A 31 2.45 1.17 17.98
CA MET A 31 1.97 2.55 18.00
C MET A 31 3.08 3.48 18.49
N TYR A 32 3.41 4.46 17.66
CA TYR A 32 4.30 5.57 18.00
C TYR A 32 3.47 6.82 18.22
N ARG A 33 3.52 7.36 19.43
CA ARG A 33 2.91 8.65 19.76
C ARG A 33 3.87 9.77 19.40
N ILE A 34 3.43 10.70 18.56
CA ILE A 34 4.23 11.81 18.09
C ILE A 34 3.58 13.14 18.44
N GLU A 35 4.41 14.09 18.84
CA GLU A 35 4.10 15.50 18.89
C GLU A 35 4.63 16.16 17.61
N THR A 36 3.80 16.98 16.98
CA THR A 36 4.14 17.69 15.76
C THR A 36 3.49 19.07 15.81
N ASN A 37 3.97 20.02 15.02
CA ASN A 37 3.28 21.29 14.88
C ASN A 37 1.87 21.05 14.34
N GLU A 38 0.91 21.84 14.80
CA GLU A 38 -0.41 21.84 14.24
C GLU A 38 -0.27 22.16 12.75
N PHE A 39 -0.97 21.39 11.95
CA PHE A 39 -0.99 21.58 10.52
C PHE A 39 -2.44 21.53 10.07
N GLU A 40 -2.76 22.46 9.20
CA GLU A 40 -3.97 22.52 8.42
C GLU A 40 -3.62 22.26 6.96
N HIS A 41 -4.58 21.78 6.19
CA HIS A 41 -4.35 21.49 4.79
C HIS A 41 -4.71 22.71 3.93
N GLY A 42 -3.69 23.34 3.36
CA GLY A 42 -3.79 24.35 2.31
C GLY A 42 -4.73 25.53 2.56
N LEU A 43 -5.14 26.14 1.45
CA LEU A 43 -6.34 26.96 1.40
C LEU A 43 -7.54 26.03 1.31
N ASN A 44 -8.61 26.31 2.05
CA ASN A 44 -9.85 25.55 1.90
C ASN A 44 -10.46 25.77 0.49
N PHE A 45 -11.42 24.94 0.09
CA PHE A 45 -12.03 25.00 -1.26
C PHE A 45 -12.49 26.41 -1.65
N PHE A 46 -13.13 27.15 -0.73
CA PHE A 46 -13.61 28.51 -0.96
C PHE A 46 -12.47 29.51 -1.10
N GLN A 47 -11.44 29.42 -0.24
CA GLN A 47 -10.23 30.21 -0.34
C GLN A 47 -9.48 29.96 -1.66
N LYS A 48 -9.43 28.71 -2.15
CA LYS A 48 -8.85 28.36 -3.46
C LYS A 48 -9.63 29.00 -4.60
N ILE A 49 -10.96 28.93 -4.55
CA ILE A 49 -11.84 29.52 -5.55
C ILE A 49 -11.62 31.04 -5.60
N VAL A 50 -11.72 31.72 -4.47
CA VAL A 50 -11.52 33.17 -4.40
C VAL A 50 -10.12 33.54 -4.90
N LEU A 51 -9.08 32.82 -4.49
CA LEU A 51 -7.71 33.08 -4.96
C LEU A 51 -7.56 32.88 -6.48
N LYS A 52 -8.22 31.87 -7.07
CA LYS A 52 -8.24 31.63 -8.53
C LYS A 52 -8.95 32.74 -9.30
N PHE A 53 -10.08 33.23 -8.79
CA PHE A 53 -10.77 34.37 -9.41
C PHE A 53 -9.94 35.66 -9.32
N LYS A 54 -9.33 35.92 -8.16
CA LYS A 54 -8.47 37.08 -7.91
C LYS A 54 -7.12 37.02 -8.63
N ALA A 55 -6.81 35.91 -9.30
CA ALA A 55 -5.67 35.81 -10.22
C ALA A 55 -5.84 36.70 -11.45
N ARG A 56 -7.09 37.01 -11.81
CA ARG A 56 -7.40 38.04 -12.81
C ARG A 56 -7.52 39.39 -12.08
N PRO A 57 -6.78 40.43 -12.51
CA PRO A 57 -6.86 41.74 -11.88
C PRO A 57 -8.26 42.35 -12.03
N GLY A 58 -8.74 43.02 -10.98
CA GLY A 58 -9.99 43.78 -11.01
C GLY A 58 -11.28 42.99 -10.79
N ILE A 59 -11.22 41.69 -10.50
CA ILE A 59 -12.42 40.90 -10.17
C ILE A 59 -12.93 41.29 -8.77
N LYS A 60 -14.19 41.75 -8.69
CA LYS A 60 -14.86 42.09 -7.43
C LYS A 60 -15.52 40.89 -6.78
N ASP A 61 -15.80 40.98 -5.48
CA ASP A 61 -16.33 39.86 -4.68
C ASP A 61 -17.76 39.48 -5.11
N GLU A 62 -18.54 40.45 -5.56
CA GLU A 62 -19.91 40.23 -6.08
C GLU A 62 -19.90 39.37 -7.35
N VAL A 63 -18.88 39.54 -8.19
CA VAL A 63 -18.72 38.74 -9.42
C VAL A 63 -18.38 37.30 -9.07
N ILE A 64 -17.51 37.09 -8.07
CA ILE A 64 -17.17 35.73 -7.62
C ILE A 64 -18.40 35.03 -7.03
N ALA A 65 -19.20 35.76 -6.24
CA ALA A 65 -20.45 35.27 -5.66
C ALA A 65 -21.42 34.80 -6.75
N GLU A 66 -21.61 35.59 -7.81
CA GLU A 66 -22.46 35.27 -8.96
C GLU A 66 -22.00 33.99 -9.69
N TYR A 67 -20.70 33.86 -9.98
CA TYR A 67 -20.17 32.69 -10.69
C TYR A 67 -20.13 31.41 -9.86
N THR A 68 -20.12 31.53 -8.53
CA THR A 68 -20.03 30.38 -7.61
C THR A 68 -21.37 29.99 -7.00
N GLY A 69 -22.40 30.84 -7.15
CA GLY A 69 -23.70 30.66 -6.51
C GLY A 69 -23.65 30.83 -4.98
N LEU A 70 -22.65 31.53 -4.46
CA LEU A 70 -22.42 31.75 -3.03
C LEU A 70 -22.84 33.15 -2.60
N ASP A 71 -23.09 33.33 -1.30
CA ASP A 71 -23.40 34.64 -0.72
C ASP A 71 -22.20 35.60 -0.79
N SER A 72 -22.43 36.86 -1.17
CA SER A 72 -21.37 37.85 -1.34
C SER A 72 -20.67 38.23 -0.04
N LYS A 73 -21.33 38.14 1.12
CA LYS A 73 -20.69 38.34 2.42
C LYS A 73 -19.74 37.20 2.76
N LEU A 74 -20.08 35.96 2.38
CA LEU A 74 -19.18 34.82 2.54
C LEU A 74 -17.91 34.99 1.70
N ILE A 75 -18.04 35.44 0.46
CA ILE A 75 -16.87 35.78 -0.39
C ILE A 75 -16.05 36.89 0.27
N GLY A 76 -16.69 37.94 0.80
CA GLY A 76 -16.00 39.02 1.51
C GLY A 76 -15.21 38.56 2.73
N ILE A 77 -15.75 37.64 3.52
CA ILE A 77 -15.05 37.03 4.67
C ILE A 77 -13.81 36.27 4.17
N VAL A 78 -13.98 35.43 3.14
CA VAL A 78 -12.88 34.64 2.56
C VAL A 78 -11.80 35.54 1.95
N THR A 79 -12.17 36.61 1.24
CA THR A 79 -11.23 37.62 0.72
C THR A 79 -10.45 38.29 1.86
N GLY A 80 -11.13 38.67 2.94
CA GLY A 80 -10.49 39.25 4.12
C GLY A 80 -9.47 38.31 4.78
N GLU A 81 -9.78 37.03 4.89
CA GLU A 81 -8.84 36.01 5.36
C GLU A 81 -7.61 35.88 4.45
N LEU A 82 -7.80 35.91 3.12
CA LEU A 82 -6.72 35.85 2.15
C LEU A 82 -5.83 37.11 2.16
N GLN A 83 -6.41 38.28 2.44
CA GLN A 83 -5.68 39.53 2.66
C GLN A 83 -4.87 39.49 3.96
N ALA A 84 -5.45 39.01 5.06
CA ALA A 84 -4.73 38.81 6.33
C ALA A 84 -3.53 37.85 6.17
N LYS A 85 -3.66 36.83 5.31
CA LYS A 85 -2.59 35.90 4.94
C LYS A 85 -1.55 36.49 3.97
N GLN A 86 -1.73 37.74 3.54
CA GLN A 86 -0.92 38.46 2.54
C GLN A 86 -0.88 37.78 1.17
N LEU A 87 -1.91 37.00 0.83
CA LEU A 87 -2.03 36.34 -0.48
C LEU A 87 -2.73 37.25 -1.50
N ILE A 88 -3.54 38.19 -1.01
CA ILE A 88 -4.16 39.25 -1.78
C ILE A 88 -3.66 40.59 -1.22
N ASN A 89 -3.34 41.54 -2.09
CA ASN A 89 -2.91 42.88 -1.70
C ASN A 89 -4.11 43.80 -1.38
N GLU A 90 -3.82 45.02 -0.93
CA GLU A 90 -4.83 46.03 -0.58
C GLU A 90 -5.72 46.43 -1.77
N HIS A 91 -5.24 46.21 -2.99
CA HIS A 91 -5.99 46.47 -4.23
C HIS A 91 -6.81 45.26 -4.70
N GLY A 92 -6.95 44.22 -3.87
CA GLY A 92 -7.76 43.04 -4.17
C GLY A 92 -7.18 42.15 -5.28
N SER A 93 -5.88 42.24 -5.57
CA SER A 93 -5.18 41.42 -6.56
C SER A 93 -4.17 40.48 -5.88
N LEU A 94 -3.75 39.41 -6.56
CA LEU A 94 -2.72 38.51 -6.00
C LEU A 94 -1.41 39.25 -5.70
N SER A 95 -0.89 39.05 -4.49
CA SER A 95 0.48 39.41 -4.15
C SER A 95 1.48 38.44 -4.81
N ALA A 96 2.79 38.74 -4.76
CA ALA A 96 3.82 37.78 -5.21
C ALA A 96 3.70 36.44 -4.47
N LYS A 97 3.48 36.49 -3.15
CA LYS A 97 3.19 35.33 -2.29
C LYS A 97 1.88 34.63 -2.68
N GLY A 98 0.86 35.38 -3.09
CA GLY A 98 -0.40 34.84 -3.60
C GLY A 98 -0.26 34.09 -4.92
N LYS A 99 0.56 34.61 -5.86
CA LYS A 99 0.86 33.95 -7.13
C LYS A 99 1.64 32.65 -6.93
N GLU A 100 2.64 32.68 -6.05
CA GLU A 100 3.38 31.48 -5.63
C GLU A 100 2.43 30.47 -4.97
N LYS A 101 1.58 30.91 -4.03
CA LYS A 101 0.63 30.02 -3.34
C LYS A 101 -0.47 29.45 -4.25
N LEU A 102 -0.84 30.18 -5.31
CA LEU A 102 -1.72 29.71 -6.39
C LEU A 102 -1.06 28.64 -7.28
N MET A 103 0.27 28.58 -7.31
CA MET A 103 1.02 27.50 -7.95
C MET A 103 1.29 26.31 -7.01
N GLU A 104 1.25 26.52 -5.68
CA GLU A 104 1.48 25.52 -4.63
C GLU A 104 0.20 24.88 -4.03
N VAL A 105 -0.94 24.91 -4.73
CA VAL A 105 -2.29 24.84 -4.13
C VAL A 105 -2.65 23.56 -3.35
N ASP A 106 -1.76 22.58 -3.21
CA ASP A 106 -1.94 21.40 -2.34
C ASP A 106 -0.87 21.27 -1.24
N GLY A 107 -0.37 22.39 -0.72
CA GLY A 107 0.61 22.41 0.38
C GLY A 107 0.02 22.29 1.79
N LEU A 108 0.74 21.59 2.68
CA LEU A 108 0.53 21.56 4.13
C LEU A 108 0.80 22.96 4.72
N VAL A 109 -0.15 23.53 5.48
CA VAL A 109 0.03 24.79 6.21
C VAL A 109 0.38 24.44 7.65
N ILE A 110 1.58 24.81 8.09
CA ILE A 110 2.07 24.46 9.42
C ILE A 110 1.97 25.68 10.33
N ASN A 111 1.28 25.52 11.45
CA ASN A 111 1.21 26.49 12.53
C ASN A 111 2.27 26.13 13.58
N SER A 112 3.44 26.75 13.47
CA SER A 112 4.57 26.53 14.39
C SER A 112 4.30 26.99 15.83
N GLY A 113 3.25 27.78 16.06
CA GLY A 113 2.87 28.27 17.39
C GLY A 113 1.99 27.31 18.19
N LYS A 114 1.49 26.23 17.58
CA LYS A 114 0.64 25.24 18.23
C LYS A 114 1.19 23.83 18.00
N LYS A 115 1.19 23.01 19.04
CA LYS A 115 1.57 21.60 18.98
C LYS A 115 0.31 20.74 19.00
N LYS A 116 0.34 19.62 18.29
CA LYS A 116 -0.68 18.57 18.37
C LYS A 116 -0.04 17.20 18.47
N ILE A 117 -0.80 16.27 19.03
CA ILE A 117 -0.41 14.88 19.16
C ILE A 117 -1.08 14.08 18.05
N GLY A 118 -0.38 13.10 17.49
CA GLY A 118 -1.00 12.03 16.73
C GLY A 118 -0.19 10.75 16.77
N TYR A 119 -0.55 9.81 15.90
CA TYR A 119 -0.15 8.42 16.01
C TYR A 119 0.30 7.88 14.65
N VAL A 120 1.40 7.13 14.70
CA VAL A 120 1.95 6.40 13.55
C VAL A 120 1.98 4.92 13.91
N PHE A 121 1.51 4.08 13.00
CA PHE A 121 1.41 2.64 13.22
C PHE A 121 2.37 1.86 12.34
N LYS A 122 2.93 0.79 12.89
CA LYS A 122 3.81 -0.15 12.19
C LYS A 122 3.35 -1.56 12.47
N TYR A 123 3.38 -2.44 11.48
CA TYR A 123 3.02 -3.84 11.67
C TYR A 123 4.03 -4.52 12.62
N VAL A 124 3.55 -5.37 13.52
CA VAL A 124 4.40 -5.98 14.57
C VAL A 124 5.39 -7.02 14.04
N ASN A 125 5.06 -7.67 12.91
CA ASN A 125 5.78 -8.81 12.34
C ASN A 125 6.37 -8.55 10.94
N GLN A 126 6.32 -7.30 10.46
CA GLN A 126 7.01 -6.89 9.24
C GLN A 126 7.50 -5.45 9.36
N ASP A 127 8.65 -5.13 8.75
CA ASP A 127 9.23 -3.78 8.74
C ASP A 127 8.48 -2.85 7.78
N LYS A 128 7.20 -2.61 8.06
CA LYS A 128 6.30 -1.85 7.19
C LYS A 128 5.38 -0.96 8.00
N LEU A 129 5.21 0.28 7.55
CA LEU A 129 4.29 1.25 8.14
C LEU A 129 2.86 1.02 7.64
N TYR A 130 1.91 1.26 8.54
CA TYR A 130 0.53 1.49 8.15
C TYR A 130 0.46 2.82 7.39
N PRO A 131 -0.27 2.91 6.26
CA PRO A 131 -0.07 3.97 5.26
C PRO A 131 -0.54 5.37 5.67
N TYR A 132 -1.20 5.53 6.81
CA TYR A 132 -1.79 6.80 7.24
C TYR A 132 -1.32 7.22 8.64
N TYR A 133 -1.13 8.53 8.80
CA TYR A 133 -1.08 9.21 10.09
C TYR A 133 -2.50 9.35 10.68
N ILE A 134 -2.63 9.05 11.98
CA ILE A 134 -3.90 9.09 12.70
C ILE A 134 -3.87 10.24 13.71
N SER A 135 -4.83 11.16 13.63
CA SER A 135 -4.86 12.35 14.50
C SER A 135 -5.40 12.07 15.91
N HIS A 136 -6.25 11.07 16.06
CA HIS A 136 -6.85 10.66 17.33
C HIS A 136 -7.16 9.17 17.28
N VAL A 137 -7.10 8.51 18.43
CA VAL A 137 -7.50 7.11 18.61
C VAL A 137 -8.70 7.06 19.54
N VAL A 138 -9.62 6.12 19.30
CA VAL A 138 -10.84 5.90 20.08
C VAL A 138 -10.72 4.56 20.78
N PRO A 139 -10.49 4.53 22.12
CA PRO A 139 -10.49 3.30 22.90
C PRO A 139 -11.79 2.54 22.71
N ALA A 140 -11.70 1.22 22.60
CA ALA A 140 -12.87 0.36 22.55
C ALA A 140 -13.45 0.18 23.95
N ASP A 141 -14.78 0.21 24.06
CA ASP A 141 -15.48 -0.21 25.26
C ASP A 141 -15.49 -1.75 25.31
N LEU A 142 -15.08 -2.31 26.45
CA LEU A 142 -14.83 -3.75 26.61
C LEU A 142 -15.79 -4.36 27.63
N ILE A 143 -16.29 -5.55 27.32
CA ILE A 143 -16.97 -6.42 28.29
C ILE A 143 -16.11 -7.68 28.47
N GLU A 144 -15.64 -7.89 29.70
CA GLU A 144 -14.89 -9.10 30.06
C GLU A 144 -15.79 -10.33 29.92
N ASP A 145 -15.28 -11.36 29.24
CA ASP A 145 -15.98 -12.64 29.20
C ASP A 145 -15.74 -13.40 30.51
N SER A 146 -16.79 -13.95 31.10
CA SER A 146 -16.74 -14.70 32.36
C SER A 146 -15.91 -15.99 32.27
N LYS A 147 -15.47 -16.37 31.06
CA LYS A 147 -14.59 -17.51 30.76
C LYS A 147 -13.12 -17.11 30.47
N GLY A 148 -12.79 -15.82 30.47
CA GLY A 148 -11.42 -15.33 30.66
C GLY A 148 -10.41 -15.48 29.51
N GLN A 149 -10.83 -15.65 28.24
CA GLN A 149 -9.85 -15.72 27.12
C GLN A 149 -9.73 -14.45 26.29
N HIS A 150 -10.84 -13.80 25.91
CA HIS A 150 -10.80 -12.61 25.05
C HIS A 150 -11.93 -11.64 25.41
N PRO A 151 -11.67 -10.32 25.41
CA PRO A 151 -12.70 -9.32 25.67
C PRO A 151 -13.67 -9.20 24.48
N LYS A 152 -14.95 -8.94 24.78
CA LYS A 152 -15.95 -8.54 23.78
C LYS A 152 -15.92 -7.04 23.57
N ILE A 153 -16.09 -6.60 22.33
CA ILE A 153 -16.09 -5.19 21.95
C ILE A 153 -17.53 -4.70 21.86
N VAL A 154 -17.86 -3.60 22.55
CA VAL A 154 -19.14 -2.92 22.40
C VAL A 154 -19.16 -2.20 21.05
N THR A 155 -20.20 -2.47 20.27
CA THR A 155 -20.41 -1.96 18.91
C THR A 155 -21.59 -0.99 18.81
N GLY A 156 -22.33 -0.81 19.91
CA GLY A 156 -23.45 0.11 20.05
C GLY A 156 -24.30 -0.23 21.27
N THR A 157 -25.27 0.61 21.59
CA THR A 157 -26.19 0.45 22.73
C THR A 157 -27.62 0.37 22.23
N LYS A 158 -28.41 -0.59 22.73
CA LYS A 158 -29.86 -0.69 22.47
C LYS A 158 -30.61 0.40 23.23
N GLY A 159 -31.80 0.74 22.75
CA GLY A 159 -32.66 1.76 23.37
C GLY A 159 -33.15 1.43 24.79
N ASP A 160 -32.97 0.20 25.26
CA ASP A 160 -33.24 -0.29 26.61
C ASP A 160 -32.00 -0.32 27.52
N GLY A 161 -30.83 0.08 27.01
CA GLY A 161 -29.56 0.14 27.74
C GLY A 161 -28.69 -1.13 27.64
N GLU A 162 -29.09 -2.16 26.88
CA GLU A 162 -28.22 -3.32 26.64
C GLU A 162 -27.23 -3.06 25.48
N ASP A 163 -25.96 -3.39 25.67
CA ASP A 163 -24.94 -3.19 24.63
C ASP A 163 -24.93 -4.30 23.57
N PHE A 164 -24.82 -3.91 22.30
CA PHE A 164 -24.45 -4.82 21.21
C PHE A 164 -22.96 -5.10 21.28
N THR A 165 -22.59 -6.37 21.41
CA THR A 165 -21.19 -6.77 21.44
C THR A 165 -20.82 -7.69 20.29
N ASP A 166 -19.61 -7.54 19.74
CA ASP A 166 -18.98 -8.52 18.87
C ASP A 166 -17.75 -9.12 19.60
N LEU A 167 -17.53 -10.43 19.44
CA LEU A 167 -16.29 -11.08 19.85
C LEU A 167 -15.33 -11.09 18.65
N PRO A 168 -14.23 -10.32 18.68
CA PRO A 168 -13.31 -10.26 17.56
C PRO A 168 -12.42 -11.49 17.50
N PHE A 169 -11.94 -11.80 16.30
CA PHE A 169 -10.83 -12.73 16.12
C PHE A 169 -9.51 -11.97 16.32
N PHE A 170 -8.76 -12.33 17.35
CA PHE A 170 -7.45 -11.74 17.64
C PHE A 170 -6.37 -12.37 16.77
N LEU A 171 -5.60 -11.55 16.07
CA LEU A 171 -4.47 -12.01 15.25
C LEU A 171 -3.22 -12.29 16.11
N GLU A 172 -3.34 -13.23 17.04
CA GLU A 172 -2.26 -13.58 17.99
C GLU A 172 -0.99 -14.10 17.32
N GLU A 173 -1.10 -14.78 16.17
CA GLU A 173 0.06 -15.28 15.42
C GLU A 173 1.01 -14.16 14.98
N ALA A 174 0.48 -12.96 14.69
CA ALA A 174 1.31 -11.80 14.38
C ALA A 174 2.10 -11.30 15.61
N ILE A 175 1.56 -11.46 16.83
CA ILE A 175 2.29 -11.16 18.07
C ILE A 175 3.38 -12.20 18.32
N LYS A 176 3.13 -13.49 18.05
CA LYS A 176 4.12 -14.57 18.23
C LYS A 176 5.33 -14.40 17.32
N THR A 177 5.13 -13.80 16.15
CA THR A 177 6.17 -13.51 15.14
C THR A 177 6.67 -12.06 15.19
N LYS A 178 6.35 -11.32 16.26
CA LYS A 178 6.77 -9.91 16.38
C LYS A 178 8.29 -9.78 16.37
N SER A 179 8.77 -8.72 15.72
CA SER A 179 10.19 -8.36 15.71
C SER A 179 10.36 -6.92 16.16
N ASN A 180 11.56 -6.58 16.62
CA ASN A 180 11.90 -5.19 16.93
C ASN A 180 12.34 -4.49 15.66
N TYR A 181 11.65 -3.40 15.32
CA TYR A 181 11.98 -2.58 14.17
C TYR A 181 12.42 -1.20 14.60
N ASN A 182 13.25 -0.56 13.77
CA ASN A 182 13.60 0.83 13.98
C ASN A 182 12.34 1.70 13.98
N ARG A 183 12.36 2.73 14.82
CA ARG A 183 11.33 3.78 14.81
C ARG A 183 11.24 4.42 13.42
N PRO A 184 10.06 4.87 12.99
CA PRO A 184 9.91 5.61 11.74
C PRO A 184 10.80 6.86 11.74
N SER A 185 11.41 7.17 10.60
CA SER A 185 12.11 8.42 10.36
C SER A 185 11.12 9.58 10.21
N GLU A 186 11.58 10.82 10.45
CA GLU A 186 10.74 12.01 10.26
C GLU A 186 10.21 12.14 8.82
N ARG A 187 11.01 11.72 7.82
CA ARG A 187 10.59 11.68 6.40
C ARG A 187 9.43 10.71 6.19
N GLU A 188 9.49 9.52 6.79
CA GLU A 188 8.38 8.56 6.72
C GLU A 188 7.13 9.12 7.41
N VAL A 189 7.27 9.75 8.59
CA VAL A 189 6.15 10.39 9.28
C VAL A 189 5.51 11.49 8.42
N LEU A 190 6.32 12.32 7.76
CA LEU A 190 5.83 13.35 6.84
C LEU A 190 5.03 12.74 5.68
N GLN A 191 5.54 11.66 5.08
CA GLN A 191 4.82 10.94 4.02
C GLN A 191 3.47 10.41 4.52
N LEU A 192 3.41 9.85 5.73
CA LEU A 192 2.15 9.39 6.33
C LEU A 192 1.16 10.53 6.56
N ILE A 193 1.63 11.70 7.03
CA ILE A 193 0.81 12.91 7.19
C ILE A 193 0.26 13.38 5.84
N GLN A 194 1.07 13.33 4.79
CA GLN A 194 0.65 13.67 3.43
C GLN A 194 -0.37 12.65 2.88
N ASN A 195 -0.18 11.36 3.14
CA ASN A 195 -1.07 10.29 2.69
C ASN A 195 -2.46 10.36 3.34
N SER A 196 -2.54 10.65 4.65
CA SER A 196 -3.82 10.78 5.36
C SER A 196 -4.72 11.89 4.82
N ASN A 197 -4.15 12.84 4.10
CA ASN A 197 -4.83 13.98 3.50
C ASN A 197 -5.23 13.71 2.03
N LYS A 198 -4.55 12.78 1.35
CA LYS A 198 -4.68 12.56 -0.09
C LYS A 198 -5.42 11.25 -0.38
N LYS A 199 -6.71 11.33 -0.71
CA LYS A 199 -7.22 10.51 -1.83
C LYS A 199 -6.68 11.12 -3.12
N GLY A 200 -5.45 10.76 -3.48
CA GLY A 200 -4.86 11.03 -4.80
C GLY A 200 -3.82 12.15 -4.85
N ILE A 201 -2.87 11.93 -5.77
CA ILE A 201 -1.81 12.82 -6.27
C ILE A 201 -0.43 12.57 -5.65
N ASN A 202 0.30 11.66 -6.30
CA ASN A 202 1.76 11.66 -6.36
C ASN A 202 2.23 13.02 -6.88
N GLN A 203 2.99 13.75 -6.08
CA GLN A 203 3.87 14.80 -6.60
C GLN A 203 5.26 14.19 -6.71
N GLU A 204 5.97 14.49 -7.80
CA GLU A 204 7.40 14.19 -7.91
C GLU A 204 8.10 14.74 -6.66
N GLU A 205 8.83 13.86 -5.98
CA GLU A 205 9.53 14.15 -4.74
C GLU A 205 10.66 15.17 -5.01
N ASP A 206 10.38 16.44 -4.74
CA ASP A 206 11.41 17.46 -4.62
C ASP A 206 12.00 17.36 -3.20
N GLU A 207 13.14 16.66 -3.07
CA GLU A 207 13.78 16.37 -1.78
C GLU A 207 14.04 17.65 -0.96
N ALA A 208 14.36 18.77 -1.64
CA ALA A 208 14.58 20.06 -1.00
C ALA A 208 13.30 20.65 -0.37
N LYS A 209 12.12 20.38 -0.96
CA LYS A 209 10.82 20.80 -0.38
C LYS A 209 10.43 19.95 0.82
N ASN A 210 10.67 18.63 0.73
CA ASN A 210 10.37 17.70 1.83
C ASN A 210 11.23 17.97 3.06
N GLU A 211 12.52 18.30 2.88
CA GLU A 211 13.41 18.63 4.00
C GLU A 211 12.98 19.91 4.72
N LYS A 212 12.63 20.98 3.98
CA LYS A 212 12.06 22.21 4.56
C LYS A 212 10.76 21.93 5.32
N LEU A 213 9.86 21.13 4.75
CA LEU A 213 8.57 20.82 5.36
C LEU A 213 8.72 19.93 6.61
N SER A 214 9.65 18.97 6.60
CA SER A 214 10.00 18.14 7.76
C SER A 214 10.48 19.01 8.93
N ASN A 215 11.42 19.93 8.65
CA ASN A 215 11.92 20.87 9.65
C ASN A 215 10.81 21.74 10.24
N GLN A 216 9.88 22.21 9.39
CA GLN A 216 8.74 23.01 9.83
C GLN A 216 7.73 22.22 10.65
N LEU A 217 7.51 20.92 10.37
CA LEU A 217 6.59 20.09 11.17
C LEU A 217 7.13 19.79 12.56
N SER A 218 8.46 19.70 12.70
CA SER A 218 9.13 19.44 13.98
C SER A 218 8.53 18.22 14.70
N VAL A 219 8.76 17.03 14.15
CA VAL A 219 8.25 15.76 14.70
C VAL A 219 9.09 15.34 15.91
N ARG A 220 8.43 15.12 17.04
CA ARG A 220 9.04 14.60 18.27
C ARG A 220 8.29 13.34 18.70
N PHE A 221 9.01 12.25 18.89
CA PHE A 221 8.44 11.04 19.50
C PHE A 221 8.29 11.26 21.01
N LEU A 222 7.10 10.97 21.54
CA LEU A 222 6.82 11.10 22.96
C LEU A 222 7.28 9.88 23.76
N ASN A 223 7.35 8.72 23.11
CA ASN A 223 7.83 7.47 23.69
C ASN A 223 9.05 6.97 22.91
N ASP A 224 10.07 6.48 23.62
CA ASP A 224 11.28 5.91 23.00
C ASP A 224 11.02 4.52 22.40
N GLN A 225 10.08 3.77 22.98
CA GLN A 225 9.64 2.46 22.52
C GLN A 225 8.18 2.51 22.07
N PRO A 226 7.80 1.78 21.00
CA PRO A 226 6.41 1.70 20.60
C PRO A 226 5.58 0.90 21.60
N GLU A 227 4.33 1.29 21.75
CA GLU A 227 3.33 0.51 22.47
C GLU A 227 2.71 -0.53 21.54
N VAL A 228 2.46 -1.74 22.04
CA VAL A 228 1.68 -2.74 21.28
C VAL A 228 0.21 -2.51 21.55
N ILE A 229 -0.58 -2.33 20.49
CA ILE A 229 -2.01 -2.08 20.56
C ILE A 229 -2.77 -3.00 19.62
N TRP A 230 -4.07 -3.13 19.83
CA TRP A 230 -4.99 -3.86 18.96
C TRP A 230 -5.94 -2.89 18.27
N ALA A 231 -5.99 -2.93 16.95
CA ALA A 231 -6.93 -2.14 16.16
C ALA A 231 -8.04 -3.06 15.62
N CYS A 232 -9.29 -2.75 15.99
CA CYS A 232 -10.46 -3.47 15.53
C CYS A 232 -10.83 -3.08 14.10
N SER A 233 -11.11 -4.06 13.25
CA SER A 233 -11.67 -3.87 11.92
C SER A 233 -12.62 -5.00 11.53
N TYR A 234 -13.23 -4.92 10.33
CA TYR A 234 -14.11 -5.93 9.77
C TYR A 234 -13.57 -6.51 8.46
N VAL A 235 -13.55 -7.84 8.41
CA VAL A 235 -13.56 -8.60 7.16
C VAL A 235 -15.03 -8.81 6.76
N TYR A 236 -15.39 -8.59 5.50
CA TYR A 236 -16.80 -8.70 5.08
C TYR A 236 -16.97 -9.03 3.60
N LEU A 237 -18.12 -9.61 3.24
CA LEU A 237 -18.57 -9.69 1.85
C LEU A 237 -19.43 -8.49 1.51
N HIS A 238 -19.18 -7.86 0.36
CA HIS A 238 -20.05 -6.82 -0.16
C HIS A 238 -21.40 -7.41 -0.56
N GLN A 239 -22.49 -6.79 -0.11
CA GLN A 239 -23.85 -7.25 -0.36
C GLN A 239 -24.48 -6.38 -1.45
N HIS A 240 -25.03 -7.00 -2.48
CA HIS A 240 -25.81 -6.35 -3.52
C HIS A 240 -27.24 -6.05 -3.07
N GLU A 241 -27.97 -5.23 -3.83
CA GLU A 241 -29.37 -4.88 -3.54
C GLU A 241 -30.31 -6.09 -3.52
N ASP A 242 -29.99 -7.14 -4.29
CA ASP A 242 -30.75 -8.39 -4.40
C ASP A 242 -30.41 -9.42 -3.30
N GLU A 243 -29.75 -8.97 -2.22
CA GLU A 243 -29.26 -9.78 -1.10
C GLU A 243 -28.23 -10.87 -1.46
N THR A 244 -27.69 -10.88 -2.68
CA THR A 244 -26.52 -11.69 -3.04
C THR A 244 -25.22 -11.02 -2.60
N TYR A 245 -24.14 -11.78 -2.56
CA TYR A 245 -22.83 -11.30 -2.15
C TYR A 245 -21.80 -11.42 -3.27
N GLU A 246 -20.84 -10.50 -3.27
CA GLU A 246 -19.62 -10.67 -4.06
C GLU A 246 -18.85 -11.92 -3.59
N PRO A 247 -18.19 -12.65 -4.51
CA PRO A 247 -17.49 -13.90 -4.19
C PRO A 247 -16.15 -13.69 -3.48
N ASP A 248 -15.69 -12.44 -3.33
CA ASP A 248 -14.44 -12.10 -2.67
C ASP A 248 -14.70 -11.16 -1.49
N TRP A 249 -13.96 -11.38 -0.40
CA TRP A 249 -14.12 -10.60 0.82
C TRP A 249 -13.26 -9.34 0.77
N ARG A 250 -13.73 -8.31 1.46
CA ARG A 250 -13.08 -7.02 1.60
C ARG A 250 -12.68 -6.80 3.05
N MET A 251 -11.79 -5.83 3.24
CA MET A 251 -11.28 -5.47 4.55
C MET A 251 -11.54 -4.00 4.78
N LEU A 252 -12.22 -3.65 5.87
CA LEU A 252 -12.34 -2.26 6.28
C LEU A 252 -11.03 -1.75 6.87
N ASP A 253 -10.84 -0.45 6.78
CA ASP A 253 -9.79 0.26 7.46
C ASP A 253 -10.14 0.47 8.95
N PRO A 254 -9.25 0.07 9.88
CA PRO A 254 -9.52 0.15 11.32
C PRO A 254 -9.72 1.58 11.85
N PHE A 255 -9.27 2.61 11.12
CA PHE A 255 -9.33 4.02 11.53
C PHE A 255 -10.29 4.85 10.69
N GLY A 256 -11.11 4.21 9.84
CA GLY A 256 -12.24 4.85 9.16
C GLY A 256 -11.95 5.37 7.75
N PHE A 257 -10.88 4.90 7.08
CA PHE A 257 -10.55 5.30 5.70
C PHE A 257 -11.28 4.51 4.59
N GLY A 258 -12.27 3.66 4.92
CA GLY A 258 -13.02 2.85 3.95
C GLY A 258 -12.39 1.47 3.71
N ASP A 259 -12.41 0.96 2.48
CA ASP A 259 -11.81 -0.33 2.15
C ASP A 259 -10.27 -0.24 2.13
N ASN A 260 -9.59 -1.19 2.77
CA ASN A 260 -8.14 -1.24 2.88
C ASN A 260 -7.57 -2.52 2.22
N VAL A 261 -7.24 -2.40 0.94
CA VAL A 261 -6.63 -3.47 0.13
C VAL A 261 -5.27 -3.91 0.67
N ALA A 262 -4.44 -2.97 1.14
CA ALA A 262 -3.14 -3.29 1.69
C ALA A 262 -3.24 -4.16 2.96
N LEU A 263 -4.25 -3.90 3.78
CA LEU A 263 -4.55 -4.67 4.98
C LEU A 263 -5.16 -6.03 4.65
N LYS A 264 -6.01 -6.11 3.61
CA LYS A 264 -6.46 -7.40 3.04
C LYS A 264 -5.28 -8.28 2.66
N PHE A 265 -4.29 -7.75 1.92
CA PHE A 265 -3.08 -8.51 1.58
C PHE A 265 -2.26 -8.93 2.80
N TYR A 266 -2.14 -8.06 3.81
CA TYR A 266 -1.45 -8.40 5.05
C TYR A 266 -2.12 -9.56 5.80
N ILE A 267 -3.44 -9.54 5.89
CA ILE A 267 -4.23 -10.61 6.53
C ILE A 267 -4.22 -11.88 5.69
N ASN A 268 -4.27 -11.77 4.36
CA ASN A 268 -4.24 -12.87 3.41
C ASN A 268 -2.83 -13.48 3.26
N ASN A 269 -2.15 -13.66 4.39
CA ASN A 269 -0.85 -14.31 4.52
C ASN A 269 -1.07 -15.71 5.14
N PRO A 270 -0.43 -16.78 4.62
CA PRO A 270 -0.57 -18.15 5.15
C PRO A 270 -0.23 -18.31 6.63
N VAL A 271 0.58 -17.41 7.19
CA VAL A 271 0.85 -17.37 8.64
C VAL A 271 -0.44 -17.20 9.44
N ASN A 272 -1.47 -16.56 8.87
CA ASN A 272 -2.77 -16.32 9.48
C ASN A 272 -3.79 -17.44 9.19
N LYS A 273 -3.34 -18.70 9.06
CA LYS A 273 -4.17 -19.84 8.65
C LYS A 273 -5.51 -19.94 9.40
N HIS A 274 -5.52 -19.83 10.72
CA HIS A 274 -6.74 -19.92 11.53
C HIS A 274 -7.74 -18.78 11.25
N LEU A 275 -7.25 -17.59 10.95
CA LEU A 275 -8.11 -16.48 10.54
C LEU A 275 -8.72 -16.77 9.16
N LEU A 276 -7.91 -17.24 8.21
CA LEU A 276 -8.39 -17.55 6.86
C LEU A 276 -9.42 -18.69 6.86
N GLU A 277 -9.21 -19.72 7.68
CA GLU A 277 -10.20 -20.78 7.92
C GLU A 277 -11.49 -20.22 8.54
N SER A 278 -11.38 -19.31 9.50
CA SER A 278 -12.54 -18.68 10.13
C SER A 278 -13.32 -17.79 9.15
N ILE A 279 -12.63 -17.04 8.29
CA ILE A 279 -13.22 -16.24 7.21
C ILE A 279 -13.96 -17.15 6.24
N HIS A 280 -13.32 -18.24 5.80
CA HIS A 280 -13.92 -19.23 4.90
C HIS A 280 -15.21 -19.80 5.51
N ASN A 281 -15.15 -20.31 6.74
CA ASN A 281 -16.30 -20.90 7.43
C ASN A 281 -17.43 -19.88 7.65
N ARG A 282 -17.10 -18.62 7.98
CA ARG A 282 -18.09 -17.56 8.22
C ARG A 282 -18.87 -17.19 6.97
N PHE A 283 -18.26 -17.32 5.80
CA PHE A 283 -18.81 -16.88 4.52
C PHE A 283 -19.25 -18.03 3.62
N ALA A 284 -18.95 -19.28 4.00
CA ALA A 284 -19.22 -20.49 3.22
C ALA A 284 -20.65 -20.57 2.65
N ASP A 285 -21.65 -20.20 3.44
CA ASP A 285 -23.08 -20.27 3.11
C ASP A 285 -23.62 -19.02 2.37
N ALA A 286 -22.75 -18.05 2.05
CA ALA A 286 -23.17 -16.85 1.32
C ALA A 286 -23.61 -17.21 -0.10
N LYS A 287 -24.78 -16.71 -0.51
CA LYS A 287 -25.27 -16.83 -1.88
C LYS A 287 -24.62 -15.78 -2.76
N THR A 288 -23.89 -16.19 -3.79
CA THR A 288 -23.25 -15.27 -4.73
C THR A 288 -24.17 -14.95 -5.91
N LEU A 289 -23.80 -13.95 -6.70
CA LEU A 289 -24.37 -13.73 -8.03
C LEU A 289 -24.38 -15.04 -8.83
N GLY A 290 -25.55 -15.41 -9.36
CA GLY A 290 -25.79 -16.70 -10.03
C GLY A 290 -26.31 -17.83 -9.13
N GLY A 291 -26.64 -17.55 -7.86
CA GLY A 291 -27.36 -18.47 -6.97
C GLY A 291 -26.52 -19.62 -6.40
N LYS A 292 -25.20 -19.62 -6.62
CA LYS A 292 -24.27 -20.62 -6.07
C LYS A 292 -23.92 -20.29 -4.62
N ILE A 293 -23.66 -21.33 -3.84
CA ILE A 293 -23.10 -21.21 -2.49
C ILE A 293 -21.60 -20.91 -2.62
N LEU A 294 -21.09 -19.95 -1.83
CA LEU A 294 -19.70 -19.52 -1.92
C LEU A 294 -18.71 -20.67 -1.68
N ALA A 295 -19.00 -21.56 -0.73
CA ALA A 295 -18.16 -22.74 -0.47
C ALA A 295 -18.00 -23.64 -1.71
N ASP A 296 -19.09 -23.94 -2.42
CA ASP A 296 -19.06 -24.75 -3.63
C ASP A 296 -18.23 -24.08 -4.73
N TYR A 297 -18.36 -22.75 -4.85
CA TYR A 297 -17.56 -21.97 -5.79
C TYR A 297 -16.07 -22.00 -5.43
N GLN A 298 -15.74 -21.86 -4.14
CA GLN A 298 -14.36 -21.88 -3.65
C GLN A 298 -13.73 -23.28 -3.78
N GLU A 299 -14.49 -24.35 -3.55
CA GLU A 299 -14.02 -25.72 -3.75
C GLU A 299 -13.72 -25.99 -5.24
N GLN A 300 -14.63 -25.56 -6.13
CA GLN A 300 -14.42 -25.64 -7.58
C GLN A 300 -13.18 -24.85 -7.99
N LEU A 301 -13.00 -23.63 -7.47
CA LEU A 301 -11.85 -22.79 -7.76
C LEU A 301 -10.54 -23.44 -7.27
N ASN A 302 -10.52 -23.99 -6.05
CA ASN A 302 -9.33 -24.65 -5.50
C ASN A 302 -8.94 -25.88 -6.33
N LYS A 303 -9.91 -26.70 -6.76
CA LYS A 303 -9.66 -27.82 -7.68
C LYS A 303 -9.01 -27.35 -8.99
N LEU A 304 -9.54 -26.28 -9.59
CA LEU A 304 -8.96 -25.70 -10.81
C LEU A 304 -7.54 -25.15 -10.59
N ILE A 305 -7.27 -24.56 -9.41
CA ILE A 305 -5.93 -24.08 -9.05
C ILE A 305 -4.96 -25.26 -8.93
N GLU A 306 -5.33 -26.32 -8.21
CA GLU A 306 -4.50 -27.52 -8.03
C GLU A 306 -4.19 -28.20 -9.37
N GLU A 307 -5.21 -28.37 -10.23
CA GLU A 307 -5.04 -28.93 -11.58
C GLU A 307 -4.10 -28.07 -12.43
N LYS A 308 -4.24 -26.74 -12.39
CA LYS A 308 -3.41 -25.81 -13.17
C LYS A 308 -1.97 -25.74 -12.64
N LEU A 309 -1.76 -25.77 -11.33
CA LEU A 309 -0.44 -25.86 -10.70
C LEU A 309 0.28 -27.15 -11.13
N LEU A 310 -0.41 -28.28 -11.04
CA LEU A 310 0.14 -29.59 -11.42
C LEU A 310 0.48 -29.61 -12.91
N SER A 311 -0.40 -29.07 -13.76
CA SER A 311 -0.19 -28.99 -15.21
C SER A 311 0.97 -28.07 -15.59
N ASP A 312 1.07 -26.89 -14.95
CA ASP A 312 1.98 -25.83 -15.38
C ASP A 312 3.36 -25.89 -14.73
N PHE A 313 3.49 -26.46 -13.52
CA PHE A 313 4.75 -26.53 -12.77
C PHE A 313 5.17 -27.94 -12.34
N SER A 314 4.31 -28.95 -12.56
CA SER A 314 4.62 -30.37 -12.29
C SER A 314 5.09 -30.63 -10.84
N ILE A 315 5.79 -31.75 -10.61
CA ILE A 315 6.29 -32.20 -9.29
C ILE A 315 7.26 -31.20 -8.64
N GLY A 316 7.89 -30.33 -9.44
CA GLY A 316 8.90 -29.37 -8.95
C GLY A 316 8.33 -28.17 -8.20
N PHE A 317 7.01 -27.98 -8.16
CA PHE A 317 6.39 -26.90 -7.38
C PHE A 317 6.73 -26.99 -5.88
N ASN A 318 6.67 -28.21 -5.32
CA ASN A 318 6.88 -28.43 -3.89
C ASN A 318 8.32 -28.21 -3.42
N SER A 319 9.30 -28.12 -4.33
CA SER A 319 10.70 -27.83 -3.99
C SER A 319 11.01 -26.33 -3.94
N LEU A 320 10.08 -25.47 -4.33
CA LEU A 320 10.23 -24.01 -4.29
C LEU A 320 10.12 -23.47 -2.87
N ASP A 321 10.62 -22.24 -2.64
CA ASP A 321 10.38 -21.49 -1.40
C ASP A 321 8.89 -21.37 -1.08
N LYS A 322 8.51 -21.41 0.20
CA LYS A 322 7.11 -21.35 0.64
C LYS A 322 6.42 -20.06 0.20
N ASN A 323 7.12 -18.92 0.23
CA ASN A 323 6.51 -17.67 -0.25
C ASN A 323 6.36 -17.69 -1.76
N LEU A 324 7.31 -18.28 -2.49
CA LEU A 324 7.19 -18.44 -3.94
C LEU A 324 6.00 -19.32 -4.32
N GLN A 325 5.79 -20.45 -3.62
CA GLN A 325 4.63 -21.31 -3.80
C GLN A 325 3.32 -20.52 -3.63
N LEU A 326 3.21 -19.74 -2.54
CA LEU A 326 2.06 -18.88 -2.28
C LEU A 326 1.80 -17.85 -3.40
N TYR A 327 2.87 -17.18 -3.86
CA TYR A 327 2.73 -16.19 -4.93
C TYR A 327 2.24 -16.84 -6.22
N LEU A 328 2.73 -18.04 -6.56
CA LEU A 328 2.30 -18.80 -7.74
C LEU A 328 0.85 -19.30 -7.64
N GLU A 329 0.43 -19.82 -6.49
CA GLU A 329 -0.97 -20.14 -6.19
C GLU A 329 -1.86 -18.93 -6.40
N THR A 330 -1.44 -17.78 -5.89
CA THR A 330 -2.19 -16.52 -6.01
C THR A 330 -2.23 -16.02 -7.45
N ILE A 331 -1.15 -16.16 -8.21
CA ILE A 331 -1.10 -15.84 -9.64
C ILE A 331 -2.12 -16.70 -10.41
N ILE A 332 -2.13 -18.02 -10.19
CA ILE A 332 -3.06 -18.94 -10.88
C ILE A 332 -4.51 -18.67 -10.47
N ARG A 333 -4.77 -18.45 -9.18
CA ARG A 333 -6.10 -18.07 -8.69
C ARG A 333 -6.62 -16.85 -9.43
N ASN A 334 -5.84 -15.77 -9.46
CA ASN A 334 -6.27 -14.54 -10.13
C ASN A 334 -6.38 -14.72 -11.65
N LEU A 335 -5.52 -15.52 -12.28
CA LEU A 335 -5.66 -15.86 -13.69
C LEU A 335 -7.04 -16.47 -13.99
N ILE A 336 -7.44 -17.49 -13.23
CA ILE A 336 -8.74 -18.17 -13.39
C ILE A 336 -9.89 -17.18 -13.16
N LEU A 337 -9.80 -16.33 -12.13
CA LEU A 337 -10.82 -15.31 -11.83
C LEU A 337 -10.95 -14.28 -12.96
N ILE A 338 -9.82 -13.78 -13.48
CA ILE A 338 -9.79 -12.83 -14.60
C ILE A 338 -10.38 -13.48 -15.86
N GLU A 339 -10.01 -14.73 -16.16
CA GLU A 339 -10.53 -15.51 -17.30
C GLU A 339 -12.05 -15.67 -17.19
N ASN A 340 -12.57 -16.07 -16.03
CA ASN A 340 -14.00 -16.23 -15.77
C ASN A 340 -14.79 -14.93 -15.89
N ASN A 341 -14.17 -13.80 -15.56
CA ASN A 341 -14.76 -12.47 -15.67
C ASN A 341 -14.52 -11.79 -17.04
N ASN A 342 -14.14 -12.57 -18.07
CA ASN A 342 -13.87 -12.08 -19.43
C ASN A 342 -12.89 -10.90 -19.46
N PHE A 343 -11.87 -10.93 -18.60
CA PHE A 343 -10.83 -9.90 -18.49
C PHE A 343 -11.34 -8.51 -18.06
N ASN A 344 -12.48 -8.45 -17.36
CA ASN A 344 -13.03 -7.21 -16.81
C ASN A 344 -12.79 -7.04 -15.29
N ASP A 345 -12.08 -8.00 -14.67
CA ASP A 345 -11.79 -7.98 -13.24
C ASP A 345 -10.54 -7.14 -12.92
N LEU A 346 -10.78 -5.93 -12.39
CA LEU A 346 -9.72 -4.99 -12.03
C LEU A 346 -8.93 -5.46 -10.81
N ASP A 347 -9.61 -5.93 -9.76
CA ASP A 347 -8.97 -6.35 -8.51
C ASP A 347 -8.15 -7.62 -8.73
N GLY A 348 -8.69 -8.57 -9.50
CA GLY A 348 -7.96 -9.73 -9.98
C GLY A 348 -6.73 -9.33 -10.78
N SER A 349 -6.84 -8.35 -11.69
CA SER A 349 -5.71 -7.86 -12.49
C SER A 349 -4.60 -7.20 -11.65
N VAL A 350 -4.97 -6.43 -10.62
CA VAL A 350 -4.03 -5.80 -9.68
C VAL A 350 -3.33 -6.86 -8.85
N SER A 351 -4.09 -7.80 -8.29
CA SER A 351 -3.58 -8.90 -7.47
C SER A 351 -2.67 -9.81 -8.28
N PHE A 352 -3.04 -10.15 -9.51
CA PHE A 352 -2.21 -10.89 -10.46
C PHE A 352 -0.87 -10.18 -10.67
N SER A 353 -0.88 -8.92 -11.10
CA SER A 353 0.33 -8.13 -11.38
C SER A 353 1.26 -8.03 -10.18
N LEU A 354 0.69 -7.78 -8.99
CA LEU A 354 1.46 -7.67 -7.75
C LEU A 354 2.16 -8.98 -7.39
N ASN A 355 1.47 -10.12 -7.54
CA ASN A 355 2.05 -11.41 -7.19
C ASN A 355 3.08 -11.89 -8.22
N LEU A 356 2.96 -11.51 -9.51
CA LEU A 356 4.06 -11.70 -10.47
C LEU A 356 5.33 -11.00 -9.99
N GLN A 357 5.22 -9.75 -9.52
CA GLN A 357 6.37 -9.01 -9.01
C GLN A 357 6.94 -9.65 -7.75
N ASN A 358 6.09 -10.00 -6.78
CA ASN A 358 6.52 -10.62 -5.54
C ASN A 358 7.24 -11.95 -5.78
N ALA A 359 6.77 -12.77 -6.73
CA ALA A 359 7.44 -14.00 -7.14
C ALA A 359 8.85 -13.74 -7.68
N LEU A 360 9.00 -12.78 -8.60
CA LEU A 360 10.29 -12.42 -9.16
C LEU A 360 11.23 -11.78 -8.12
N GLU A 361 10.71 -10.93 -7.23
CA GLU A 361 11.49 -10.37 -6.12
C GLU A 361 11.98 -11.47 -5.18
N ASN A 362 11.13 -12.43 -4.85
CA ASN A 362 11.47 -13.54 -3.98
C ASN A 362 12.62 -14.38 -4.58
N ILE A 363 12.60 -14.64 -5.88
CA ILE A 363 13.71 -15.34 -6.57
C ILE A 363 15.03 -14.57 -6.47
N LEU A 364 15.00 -13.25 -6.70
CA LEU A 364 16.20 -12.42 -6.58
C LEU A 364 16.70 -12.33 -5.13
N LYS A 365 15.78 -12.30 -4.15
CA LYS A 365 16.13 -12.33 -2.71
C LYS A 365 16.78 -13.65 -2.32
N GLN A 366 16.27 -14.78 -2.79
CA GLN A 366 16.90 -16.09 -2.57
C GLN A 366 18.30 -16.16 -3.17
N ASP A 367 18.53 -15.61 -4.36
CA ASP A 367 19.89 -15.51 -4.93
C ASP A 367 20.79 -14.60 -4.10
N LYS A 368 20.27 -13.47 -3.62
CA LYS A 368 20.98 -12.57 -2.69
C LYS A 368 21.39 -13.27 -1.40
N GLU A 369 20.52 -14.08 -0.81
CA GLU A 369 20.84 -14.88 0.38
C GLU A 369 21.94 -15.91 0.10
N LYS A 370 21.83 -16.65 -1.01
CA LYS A 370 22.82 -17.66 -1.41
C LYS A 370 24.18 -17.05 -1.79
N ARG A 371 24.20 -15.84 -2.34
CA ARG A 371 25.38 -15.17 -2.89
C ARG A 371 25.70 -13.83 -2.20
N ALA A 372 25.41 -13.73 -0.90
CA ALA A 372 25.46 -12.48 -0.13
C ALA A 372 26.76 -11.68 -0.32
N ALA A 373 27.91 -12.35 -0.29
CA ALA A 373 29.22 -11.72 -0.45
C ALA A 373 29.35 -10.87 -1.72
N PHE A 374 28.79 -11.31 -2.86
CA PHE A 374 28.88 -10.55 -4.11
C PHE A 374 27.95 -9.32 -4.11
N TYR A 375 26.81 -9.40 -3.44
CA TYR A 375 25.94 -8.24 -3.25
C TYR A 375 26.57 -7.22 -2.31
N GLU A 376 27.24 -7.66 -1.24
CA GLU A 376 27.98 -6.78 -0.33
C GLU A 376 29.09 -6.01 -1.07
N ILE A 377 29.81 -6.67 -1.97
CA ILE A 377 30.81 -6.01 -2.84
C ILE A 377 30.13 -4.96 -3.74
N VAL A 378 29.00 -5.30 -4.38
CA VAL A 378 28.23 -4.34 -5.18
C VAL A 378 27.84 -3.11 -4.35
N TYR A 379 27.36 -3.30 -3.13
CA TYR A 379 26.94 -2.19 -2.27
C TYR A 379 28.12 -1.34 -1.81
N ALA A 380 29.24 -1.97 -1.43
CA ALA A 380 30.43 -1.27 -0.98
C ALA A 380 31.13 -0.50 -2.11
N GLU A 381 31.24 -1.10 -3.31
CA GLU A 381 32.06 -0.53 -4.38
C GLU A 381 31.30 0.32 -5.39
N LEU A 382 30.01 0.07 -5.58
CA LEU A 382 29.21 0.73 -6.61
C LEU A 382 28.14 1.64 -6.01
N ASP A 383 27.48 1.26 -4.91
CA ASP A 383 26.30 1.98 -4.44
C ASP A 383 26.56 3.41 -3.93
N ILE A 384 27.82 3.71 -3.61
CA ILE A 384 28.30 5.04 -3.18
C ILE A 384 28.43 6.02 -4.36
N ASP A 385 28.61 5.53 -5.59
CA ASP A 385 28.81 6.37 -6.79
C ASP A 385 27.79 6.03 -7.90
N SER A 386 26.85 6.95 -8.11
CA SER A 386 25.80 6.82 -9.13
C SER A 386 26.36 6.70 -10.55
N SER A 387 27.44 7.41 -10.86
CA SER A 387 28.11 7.37 -12.16
C SER A 387 28.79 6.02 -12.38
N LYS A 388 29.47 5.50 -11.36
CA LYS A 388 30.10 4.17 -11.42
C LYS A 388 29.07 3.06 -11.59
N LYS A 389 27.97 3.07 -10.81
CA LYS A 389 26.81 2.18 -10.99
C LYS A 389 26.30 2.16 -12.42
N ARG A 390 26.02 3.36 -12.95
CA ARG A 390 25.48 3.54 -14.31
C ARG A 390 26.43 2.98 -15.36
N ASN A 391 27.72 3.28 -15.25
CA ASN A 391 28.74 2.83 -16.20
C ASN A 391 28.94 1.31 -16.15
N SER A 392 28.93 0.70 -14.96
CA SER A 392 28.97 -0.75 -14.79
C SER A 392 27.78 -1.43 -15.44
N LEU A 393 26.57 -0.89 -15.26
CA LEU A 393 25.35 -1.43 -15.88
C LEU A 393 25.41 -1.33 -17.42
N ILE A 394 25.90 -0.20 -17.96
CA ILE A 394 26.14 -0.03 -19.40
C ILE A 394 27.18 -1.04 -19.91
N GLY A 395 28.26 -1.26 -19.17
CA GLY A 395 29.30 -2.23 -19.51
C GLY A 395 28.76 -3.66 -19.66
N ILE A 396 27.88 -4.08 -18.75
CA ILE A 396 27.21 -5.38 -18.80
C ILE A 396 26.26 -5.46 -20.01
N TYR A 397 25.42 -4.45 -20.24
CA TYR A 397 24.47 -4.46 -21.35
C TYR A 397 25.17 -4.49 -22.72
N ARG A 398 26.32 -3.83 -22.86
CA ARG A 398 27.13 -3.90 -24.08
C ARG A 398 27.63 -5.31 -24.40
N GLN A 399 27.77 -6.18 -23.40
CA GLN A 399 28.16 -7.58 -23.60
C GLN A 399 26.99 -8.47 -24.08
N ARG A 400 25.76 -7.94 -24.19
CA ARG A 400 24.56 -8.66 -24.66
C ARG A 400 24.27 -9.94 -23.87
N LEU A 401 24.56 -9.92 -22.58
CA LEU A 401 24.40 -11.07 -21.69
C LEU A 401 22.93 -11.39 -21.41
N PHE A 402 22.13 -10.34 -21.15
CA PHE A 402 20.73 -10.46 -20.75
C PHE A 402 19.75 -10.02 -21.84
N SER A 403 20.21 -9.18 -22.78
CA SER A 403 19.41 -8.59 -23.85
C SER A 403 20.17 -8.61 -25.17
N ILE A 404 19.44 -8.67 -26.29
CA ILE A 404 19.99 -8.38 -27.62
C ILE A 404 20.34 -6.89 -27.79
N ASN A 405 19.70 -6.03 -26.99
CA ASN A 405 19.93 -4.59 -26.96
C ASN A 405 21.20 -4.28 -26.17
N THR A 406 22.00 -3.35 -26.70
CA THR A 406 23.22 -2.85 -26.03
C THR A 406 22.95 -1.65 -25.13
N GLN A 407 21.76 -1.04 -25.24
CA GLN A 407 21.34 0.08 -24.43
C GLN A 407 20.62 -0.41 -23.17
N VAL A 408 20.98 0.16 -22.03
CA VAL A 408 20.30 -0.11 -20.77
C VAL A 408 18.91 0.53 -20.81
N PRO A 409 17.83 -0.23 -20.54
CA PRO A 409 16.49 0.32 -20.45
C PRO A 409 16.40 1.44 -19.41
N GLN A 410 15.68 2.51 -19.75
CA GLN A 410 15.50 3.67 -18.87
C GLN A 410 14.98 3.33 -17.47
N PRO A 411 14.06 2.37 -17.27
CA PRO A 411 13.62 1.98 -15.93
C PRO A 411 14.75 1.47 -15.03
N LEU A 412 15.70 0.71 -15.57
CA LEU A 412 16.86 0.25 -14.81
C LEU A 412 17.84 1.39 -14.52
N LEU A 413 18.02 2.31 -15.48
CA LEU A 413 18.83 3.51 -15.25
C LEU A 413 18.24 4.37 -14.14
N ASN A 414 16.92 4.54 -14.10
CA ASN A 414 16.24 5.28 -13.03
C ASN A 414 16.43 4.58 -11.67
N ALA A 415 16.23 3.26 -11.60
CA ALA A 415 16.45 2.50 -10.38
C ALA A 415 17.91 2.58 -9.87
N SER A 416 18.89 2.65 -10.78
CA SER A 416 20.31 2.77 -10.42
C SER A 416 20.71 4.11 -9.78
N ARG A 417 19.86 5.15 -9.88
CA ARG A 417 20.11 6.46 -9.25
C ARG A 417 19.97 6.41 -7.73
N GLY A 418 19.08 5.55 -7.23
CA GLY A 418 18.84 5.38 -5.80
C GLY A 418 19.94 4.59 -5.09
N ASN A 419 19.81 4.48 -3.78
CA ASN A 419 20.61 3.57 -2.95
C ASN A 419 20.05 2.15 -3.09
N LEU A 420 20.81 1.27 -3.71
CA LEU A 420 20.41 -0.13 -3.98
C LEU A 420 20.36 -0.96 -2.71
N ALA A 421 21.25 -0.71 -1.73
CA ALA A 421 21.25 -1.43 -0.45
C ALA A 421 19.94 -1.22 0.34
N LYS A 422 19.29 -0.06 0.18
CA LYS A 422 17.99 0.29 0.77
C LYS A 422 16.81 0.11 -0.20
N GLY A 423 17.07 -0.32 -1.43
CA GLY A 423 16.06 -0.44 -2.48
C GLY A 423 15.12 -1.63 -2.24
N ASN A 424 13.81 -1.38 -2.19
CA ASN A 424 12.79 -2.40 -1.92
C ASN A 424 11.86 -2.68 -3.11
N SER A 425 12.28 -2.33 -4.33
CA SER A 425 11.50 -2.58 -5.55
C SER A 425 12.13 -3.68 -6.41
N LEU A 426 11.30 -4.39 -7.18
CA LEU A 426 11.76 -5.37 -8.17
C LEU A 426 12.88 -4.85 -9.09
N LEU A 427 12.78 -3.60 -9.57
CA LEU A 427 13.83 -2.98 -10.39
C LEU A 427 15.13 -2.79 -9.60
N SER A 428 15.06 -2.42 -8.31
CA SER A 428 16.25 -2.27 -7.46
C SER A 428 16.95 -3.61 -7.22
N TYR A 429 16.17 -4.66 -6.95
CA TYR A 429 16.68 -6.02 -6.83
C TYR A 429 17.31 -6.50 -8.14
N LEU A 430 16.64 -6.25 -9.28
CA LEU A 430 17.15 -6.64 -10.59
C LEU A 430 18.46 -5.92 -10.93
N VAL A 431 18.55 -4.61 -10.71
CA VAL A 431 19.79 -3.85 -10.92
C VAL A 431 20.91 -4.40 -10.04
N SER A 432 20.63 -4.65 -8.76
CA SER A 432 21.62 -5.21 -7.83
C SER A 432 22.12 -6.58 -8.31
N PHE A 433 21.20 -7.48 -8.69
CA PHE A 433 21.52 -8.80 -9.23
C PHE A 433 22.37 -8.69 -10.50
N VAL A 434 21.98 -7.87 -11.47
CA VAL A 434 22.72 -7.69 -12.72
C VAL A 434 24.14 -7.19 -12.43
N LEU A 435 24.31 -6.23 -11.53
CA LEU A 435 25.62 -5.69 -11.17
C LEU A 435 26.54 -6.73 -10.51
N THR A 436 26.00 -7.78 -9.86
CA THR A 436 26.84 -8.88 -9.34
C THR A 436 27.62 -9.59 -10.44
N TYR A 437 27.19 -9.51 -11.71
CA TYR A 437 27.91 -10.10 -12.85
C TYR A 437 29.35 -9.59 -12.99
N ASN A 438 29.64 -8.36 -12.56
CA ASN A 438 31.00 -7.82 -12.59
C ASN A 438 31.97 -8.56 -11.64
N PHE A 439 31.44 -9.29 -10.67
CA PHE A 439 32.21 -9.94 -9.61
C PHE A 439 32.05 -11.47 -9.62
N ASP A 440 30.89 -11.96 -10.06
CA ASP A 440 30.60 -13.38 -10.24
C ASP A 440 29.65 -13.60 -11.41
N ASN A 441 30.04 -14.48 -12.34
CA ASN A 441 29.23 -14.85 -13.51
C ASN A 441 28.65 -16.28 -13.41
N LYS A 442 28.74 -16.93 -12.24
CA LYS A 442 28.36 -18.34 -12.07
C LYS A 442 26.90 -18.55 -11.66
N SER A 443 26.15 -17.49 -11.31
CA SER A 443 24.73 -17.67 -10.98
C SER A 443 23.96 -18.26 -12.15
N VAL A 444 23.26 -19.36 -11.87
CA VAL A 444 22.34 -20.01 -12.79
C VAL A 444 21.27 -19.03 -13.29
N LEU A 445 20.85 -18.07 -12.45
CA LEU A 445 19.86 -17.07 -12.82
C LEU A 445 20.31 -16.21 -14.00
N PHE A 446 21.61 -16.02 -14.23
CA PHE A 446 22.08 -15.28 -15.42
C PHE A 446 21.72 -16.01 -16.71
N LYS A 447 21.79 -17.34 -16.71
CA LYS A 447 21.40 -18.17 -17.85
C LYS A 447 19.89 -18.15 -18.05
N ILE A 448 19.11 -18.20 -16.96
CA ILE A 448 17.64 -18.18 -17.01
C ILE A 448 17.12 -16.81 -17.48
N LEU A 449 17.78 -15.72 -17.07
CA LEU A 449 17.38 -14.35 -17.42
C LEU A 449 17.74 -13.96 -18.86
N LYS A 450 18.62 -14.71 -19.53
CA LYS A 450 19.08 -14.40 -20.89
C LYS A 450 17.90 -14.32 -21.87
N GLY A 451 17.74 -13.14 -22.48
CA GLY A 451 16.66 -12.86 -23.44
C GLY A 451 15.29 -12.63 -22.80
N ARG A 452 15.21 -12.47 -21.47
CA ARG A 452 13.97 -12.29 -20.72
C ARG A 452 13.94 -11.03 -19.86
N ILE A 453 15.02 -10.25 -19.84
CA ILE A 453 15.14 -9.08 -18.96
C ILE A 453 14.10 -8.01 -19.29
N GLU A 454 13.70 -7.87 -20.56
CA GLU A 454 12.63 -6.98 -21.00
C GLU A 454 11.29 -7.33 -20.37
N LEU A 455 10.90 -8.61 -20.39
CA LEU A 455 9.66 -9.09 -19.77
C LEU A 455 9.69 -8.89 -18.25
N PHE A 456 10.86 -9.03 -17.63
CA PHE A 456 11.07 -8.75 -16.22
C PHE A 456 10.83 -7.26 -15.89
N ILE A 457 11.32 -6.35 -16.73
CA ILE A 457 11.11 -4.91 -16.60
C ILE A 457 9.64 -4.56 -16.82
N GLU A 458 8.99 -5.12 -17.85
CA GLU A 458 7.57 -4.91 -18.11
C GLU A 458 6.73 -5.31 -16.90
N VAL A 459 6.96 -6.51 -16.33
CA VAL A 459 6.27 -6.97 -15.11
C VAL A 459 6.48 -5.99 -13.96
N ALA A 460 7.68 -5.45 -13.77
CA ALA A 460 7.96 -4.46 -12.73
C ALA A 460 7.18 -3.15 -12.92
N GLN A 461 6.83 -2.79 -14.16
CA GLN A 461 6.08 -1.58 -14.48
C GLN A 461 4.56 -1.73 -14.31
N LEU A 462 4.01 -2.96 -14.34
CA LEU A 462 2.57 -3.20 -14.17
C LEU A 462 2.00 -2.61 -12.86
N ARG A 463 2.74 -2.70 -11.75
CA ARG A 463 2.33 -2.14 -10.46
C ARG A 463 2.31 -0.62 -10.46
N ASN A 464 3.22 0.04 -11.18
CA ASN A 464 3.23 1.50 -11.32
C ASN A 464 1.97 2.01 -12.03
N GLU A 465 1.40 1.19 -12.92
CA GLU A 465 0.17 1.54 -13.61
C GLU A 465 -1.07 1.27 -12.76
N LYS A 466 -1.11 0.23 -11.89
CA LYS A 466 -2.38 -0.20 -11.26
C LYS A 466 -2.41 -0.35 -9.73
N GLY A 467 -1.25 -0.46 -9.09
CA GLY A 467 -1.11 -0.75 -7.65
C GLY A 467 -0.67 0.44 -6.80
N HIS A 468 -0.53 1.63 -7.40
CA HIS A 468 -0.34 2.90 -6.71
C HIS A 468 -1.61 3.75 -6.85
N GLY A 469 -1.91 4.59 -5.86
CA GLY A 469 -3.10 5.45 -5.88
C GLY A 469 -3.10 6.34 -7.12
N GLN A 470 -4.05 6.12 -8.03
CA GLN A 470 -4.16 6.91 -9.25
C GLN A 470 -4.96 8.21 -9.01
N THR A 471 -4.64 9.24 -9.79
CA THR A 471 -5.43 10.48 -9.89
C THR A 471 -6.46 10.39 -11.01
N SER A 472 -7.48 11.26 -10.99
CA SER A 472 -8.44 11.41 -12.10
C SER A 472 -7.79 11.87 -13.43
N ASN A 473 -6.54 12.33 -13.39
CA ASN A 473 -5.77 12.78 -14.57
C ASN A 473 -4.90 11.66 -15.17
N GLU A 474 -4.69 10.55 -14.45
CA GLU A 474 -4.01 9.38 -14.98
C GLU A 474 -4.99 8.49 -15.76
N LYS A 475 -4.47 7.68 -16.69
CA LYS A 475 -5.31 6.76 -17.44
C LYS A 475 -6.05 5.87 -16.45
N ALA A 476 -7.39 5.90 -16.50
CA ALA A 476 -8.25 5.11 -15.64
C ALA A 476 -7.70 3.68 -15.49
N LEU A 477 -7.67 3.19 -14.24
CA LEU A 477 -7.38 1.80 -13.94
C LEU A 477 -8.23 0.91 -14.84
N LYS A 478 -7.58 0.21 -15.76
CA LYS A 478 -8.21 -0.78 -16.61
C LYS A 478 -7.74 -2.16 -16.17
N PRO A 479 -8.61 -3.17 -16.18
CA PRO A 479 -8.20 -4.56 -16.12
C PRO A 479 -7.11 -4.86 -17.16
N LEU A 480 -6.27 -5.88 -16.90
CA LEU A 480 -5.33 -6.34 -17.92
C LEU A 480 -6.11 -6.96 -19.08
N SER A 481 -5.72 -6.62 -20.30
CA SER A 481 -6.26 -7.27 -21.49
C SER A 481 -5.84 -8.74 -21.54
N LYS A 482 -6.60 -9.54 -22.28
CA LYS A 482 -6.29 -10.96 -22.51
C LYS A 482 -4.84 -11.19 -22.96
N GLY A 483 -4.38 -10.40 -23.93
CA GLY A 483 -3.01 -10.52 -24.46
C GLY A 483 -1.93 -10.20 -23.41
N GLU A 484 -2.17 -9.24 -22.52
CA GLU A 484 -1.24 -8.92 -21.42
C GLU A 484 -1.19 -10.04 -20.38
N VAL A 485 -2.35 -10.56 -19.97
CA VAL A 485 -2.44 -11.67 -19.02
C VAL A 485 -1.74 -12.91 -19.55
N GLU A 486 -2.04 -13.32 -20.78
CA GLU A 486 -1.42 -14.48 -21.43
C GLU A 486 0.10 -14.32 -21.58
N LYS A 487 0.55 -13.12 -21.99
CA LYS A 487 1.98 -12.81 -22.14
C LYS A 487 2.72 -12.92 -20.81
N HIS A 488 2.23 -12.26 -19.76
CA HIS A 488 2.91 -12.23 -18.47
C HIS A 488 2.82 -13.55 -17.71
N TYR A 489 1.69 -14.26 -17.84
CA TYR A 489 1.57 -15.61 -17.29
C TYR A 489 2.50 -16.58 -18.00
N GLY A 490 2.54 -16.56 -19.34
CA GLY A 490 3.44 -17.41 -20.13
C GLY A 490 4.91 -17.16 -19.78
N PHE A 491 5.29 -15.89 -19.57
CA PHE A 491 6.62 -15.53 -19.08
C PHE A 491 6.91 -16.18 -17.72
N ILE A 492 6.07 -15.94 -16.70
CA ILE A 492 6.29 -16.48 -15.35
C ILE A 492 6.29 -18.00 -15.36
N LYS A 493 5.35 -18.64 -16.07
CA LYS A 493 5.31 -20.09 -16.25
C LYS A 493 6.65 -20.63 -16.77
N SER A 494 7.16 -20.06 -17.86
CA SER A 494 8.43 -20.50 -18.45
C SER A 494 9.63 -20.23 -17.54
N PHE A 495 9.65 -19.08 -16.88
CA PHE A 495 10.75 -18.66 -16.01
C PHE A 495 10.88 -19.53 -14.76
N ILE A 496 9.75 -19.83 -14.12
CA ILE A 496 9.70 -20.69 -12.93
C ILE A 496 10.07 -22.13 -13.28
N ASN A 497 9.58 -22.66 -14.40
CA ASN A 497 9.96 -24.02 -14.83
C ASN A 497 11.46 -24.15 -15.08
N ASP A 498 12.11 -23.12 -15.63
CA ASP A 498 13.57 -23.12 -15.73
C ASP A 498 14.23 -23.03 -14.34
N CYS A 499 13.70 -22.23 -13.41
CA CYS A 499 14.21 -22.19 -12.04
C CYS A 499 14.08 -23.55 -11.33
N ILE A 500 12.96 -24.26 -11.53
CA ILE A 500 12.75 -25.63 -11.04
C ILE A 500 13.77 -26.58 -11.64
N LYS A 501 14.02 -26.49 -12.95
CA LYS A 501 14.91 -27.39 -13.68
C LYS A 501 16.39 -27.23 -13.30
N PHE A 502 16.80 -26.02 -12.91
CA PHE A 502 18.19 -25.72 -12.58
C PHE A 502 18.45 -25.54 -11.07
N ASN A 503 17.43 -25.69 -10.22
CA ASN A 503 17.58 -26.02 -8.81
C ASN A 503 17.91 -27.51 -8.67
#